data_AF-A0A820FBU6-F1
#
_entry.id   AF-A0A820FBU6-F1
#
_cell.length_a   1.000
_cell.length_b   1.000
_cell.length_c   1.000
_cell.angle_alpha   90.00
_cell.angle_beta   90.00
_cell.angle_gamma   90.00
#
_symmetry.space_group_name_H-M   'P 1'
#
loop_
_entity.id
_entity.type
_entity.pdbx_description
1 polymer ?
#
loop_
_entity_poly.entity_id
_entity_poly.type
_entity_poly.pdbx_seq_one_letter_code
_entity_poly.pdbx_strand_id
1 'polypeptide(L)'
;MLVCDEQEEKCMFSCCHLCSHNFDNNIMKNVINPTKRIQWFQWVLQDGKTKGIEFNDTINQCLLTLKEKIEPFLNHIFIKRQQAAFFEKMKIIPNDEIICIQVDFSENFRLCMQNAVQNSYYSQDAVSLFTTYVWYAGGGGESFVYISNNLAHD
;
A
#
# COMPACT_ATOMS: atom_id res chain seq x y z
N MET A 1 -16.94 16.59 6.59
CA MET A 1 -16.26 16.10 5.38
C MET A 1 -14.88 16.75 5.31
N LEU A 2 -13.81 16.02 5.00
CA LEU A 2 -12.44 16.58 4.98
C LEU A 2 -12.11 17.24 3.64
N VAL A 3 -12.54 16.65 2.53
CA VAL A 3 -12.37 17.19 1.18
C VAL A 3 -13.73 17.57 0.57
N CYS A 4 -13.75 18.46 -0.42
CA CYS A 4 -14.99 18.81 -1.12
C CYS A 4 -15.43 17.73 -2.12
N ASP A 5 -14.46 17.13 -2.82
CA ASP A 5 -14.67 16.09 -3.82
C ASP A 5 -13.51 15.08 -3.75
N GLU A 6 -13.83 13.79 -3.65
CA GLU A 6 -12.85 12.71 -3.58
C GLU A 6 -12.29 12.30 -4.96
N GLN A 7 -12.90 12.76 -6.04
CA GLN A 7 -12.48 12.52 -7.43
C GLN A 7 -11.62 13.65 -7.99
N GLU A 8 -11.58 14.80 -7.31
CA GLU A 8 -10.81 15.96 -7.75
C GLU A 8 -9.39 15.93 -7.15
N GLU A 9 -8.38 15.94 -8.01
CA GLU A 9 -6.97 15.87 -7.62
C GLU A 9 -6.60 16.99 -6.64
N LYS A 10 -7.01 18.23 -6.92
CA LYS A 10 -6.69 19.37 -6.04
C LYS A 10 -7.24 19.21 -4.63
N CYS A 11 -8.40 18.57 -4.47
CA CYS A 11 -8.99 18.32 -3.16
C CYS A 11 -8.20 17.25 -2.39
N MET A 12 -7.81 16.17 -3.08
CA MET A 12 -7.08 15.06 -2.48
C MET A 12 -5.61 15.35 -2.20
N PHE A 13 -5.01 16.29 -2.95
CA PHE A 13 -3.63 16.76 -2.78
C PHE A 13 -3.48 17.99 -1.88
N SER A 14 -4.50 18.32 -1.08
CA SER A 14 -4.49 19.46 -0.16
C SER A 14 -4.26 20.84 -0.82
N CYS A 15 -4.48 20.95 -2.14
CA CYS A 15 -4.30 22.18 -2.93
C CYS A 15 -5.61 22.98 -3.12
N CYS A 16 -6.75 22.46 -2.66
CA CYS A 16 -8.05 23.11 -2.80
C CYS A 16 -8.30 24.14 -1.69
N HIS A 17 -8.50 25.40 -2.09
CA HIS A 17 -8.75 26.51 -1.16
C HIS A 17 -10.04 26.34 -0.35
N LEU A 18 -11.05 25.64 -0.88
CA LEU A 18 -12.34 25.44 -0.19
C LEU A 18 -12.24 24.42 0.97
N CYS A 19 -11.43 23.37 0.82
CA CYS A 19 -11.31 22.31 1.84
C CYS A 19 -10.00 22.30 2.62
N SER A 20 -9.02 23.14 2.27
CA SER A 20 -7.72 23.23 2.95
C SER A 20 -7.80 23.39 4.48
N HIS A 21 -8.85 24.07 4.97
CA HIS A 21 -9.07 24.32 6.40
C HIS A 21 -10.12 23.40 7.04
N ASN A 22 -10.64 22.40 6.32
CA ASN A 22 -11.72 21.54 6.83
C ASN A 22 -11.31 20.73 8.05
N PHE A 23 -10.05 20.31 8.16
CA PHE A 23 -9.59 19.62 9.37
C PHE A 23 -9.70 20.53 10.60
N ASP A 24 -9.21 21.77 10.47
CA ASP A 24 -9.25 22.73 11.58
C ASP A 24 -10.70 23.11 11.92
N ASN A 25 -11.50 23.37 10.88
CA ASN A 25 -12.88 23.82 11.03
C ASN A 25 -13.82 22.74 11.59
N ASN A 26 -13.66 21.49 11.12
CA ASN A 26 -14.60 20.42 11.43
C ASN A 26 -14.13 19.52 12.58
N ILE A 27 -12.83 19.47 12.87
CA ILE A 27 -12.26 18.60 13.91
C ILE A 27 -11.67 19.44 15.03
N MET A 28 -10.61 20.22 14.78
CA MET A 28 -9.87 20.93 15.84
C MET A 28 -10.76 21.88 16.65
N LYS A 29 -11.64 22.65 15.98
CA LYS A 29 -12.55 23.59 16.66
C LYS A 29 -13.59 22.93 17.55
N ASN A 30 -13.91 21.65 17.33
CA ASN A 30 -14.94 20.93 18.07
C ASN A 30 -14.38 20.15 19.27
N VAL A 31 -13.08 20.24 19.54
CA VAL A 31 -12.42 19.53 20.64
C VAL A 31 -12.76 20.15 21.98
N ILE A 32 -13.39 19.35 22.85
CA ILE A 32 -13.63 19.73 24.24
C ILE A 32 -12.40 19.32 25.06
N ASN A 33 -11.81 20.29 25.77
CA ASN A 33 -10.63 20.10 26.63
C ASN A 33 -9.39 19.57 25.87
N PRO A 34 -8.79 20.38 24.98
CA PRO A 34 -7.64 19.97 24.15
C PRO A 34 -6.39 19.57 24.96
N THR A 35 -6.30 19.99 26.22
CA THR A 35 -5.19 19.67 27.13
C THR A 35 -5.40 18.37 27.91
N LYS A 36 -6.56 17.72 27.80
CA LYS A 36 -6.82 16.41 28.42
C LYS A 36 -5.79 15.40 27.90
N ARG A 37 -5.17 14.66 28.82
CA ARG A 37 -4.26 13.56 28.46
C ARG A 37 -5.05 12.31 28.08
N ILE A 38 -4.59 11.65 27.03
CA ILE A 38 -5.15 10.41 26.48
C ILE A 38 -4.02 9.44 26.16
N GLN A 39 -4.37 8.17 26.08
CA GLN A 39 -3.48 7.10 25.62
C GLN A 39 -3.89 6.74 24.19
N TRP A 40 -2.92 6.63 23.28
CA TRP A 40 -3.16 6.29 21.88
C TRP A 40 -1.96 5.55 21.28
N PHE A 41 -2.17 4.90 20.13
CA PHE A 41 -1.15 4.06 19.50
C PHE A 41 -0.86 4.54 18.08
N GLN A 42 0.40 4.40 17.67
CA GLN A 42 0.82 4.61 16.29
C GLN A 42 1.84 3.57 15.85
N TRP A 43 1.72 3.14 14.61
CA TRP A 43 2.75 2.36 13.92
C TRP A 43 3.92 3.25 13.53
N VAL A 44 5.11 2.95 14.05
CA VAL A 44 6.35 3.67 13.78
C VAL A 44 7.39 2.69 13.26
N LEU A 45 8.12 3.08 12.22
CA LEU A 45 9.27 2.34 11.72
C LEU A 45 10.46 2.61 12.65
N GLN A 46 10.90 1.59 13.38
CA GLN A 46 12.05 1.65 14.27
C GLN A 46 12.93 0.42 14.04
N ASP A 47 14.22 0.63 13.81
CA ASP A 47 15.19 -0.45 13.53
C ASP A 47 14.77 -1.36 12.36
N GLY A 48 14.20 -0.76 11.30
CA GLY A 48 13.72 -1.50 10.12
C GLY A 48 12.45 -2.32 10.36
N LYS A 49 11.83 -2.23 11.54
CA LYS A 49 10.60 -2.95 11.88
C LYS A 49 9.48 -1.98 12.26
N THR A 50 8.30 -2.20 11.72
CA THR A 50 7.10 -1.45 12.11
C THR A 50 6.62 -1.97 13.46
N LYS A 51 6.56 -1.09 14.47
CA LYS A 51 6.09 -1.41 15.83
C LYS A 51 4.96 -0.47 16.22
N GLY A 52 3.99 -1.00 16.97
CA GLY A 52 2.95 -0.20 17.60
C GLY A 52 3.52 0.43 18.87
N ILE A 53 3.63 1.75 18.88
CA ILE A 53 4.13 2.52 20.03
C ILE A 53 2.93 3.17 20.71
N GLU A 54 2.89 3.07 22.04
CA GLU A 54 1.93 3.78 22.88
C GLU A 54 2.42 5.19 23.20
N PHE A 55 1.53 6.16 23.09
CA PHE A 55 1.75 7.57 23.40
C PHE A 55 0.79 8.00 24.51
N ASN A 56 1.30 8.83 25.42
CA ASN A 56 0.57 9.36 26.58
C ASN A 56 0.58 10.90 26.56
N ASP A 57 -0.16 11.47 25.59
CA ASP A 57 -0.12 12.90 25.24
C ASP A 57 -1.48 13.60 25.40
N THR A 58 -1.52 14.90 25.13
CA THR A 58 -2.78 15.65 25.08
C THR A 58 -3.58 15.34 23.82
N ILE A 59 -4.90 15.55 23.87
CA ILE A 59 -5.76 15.45 22.67
C ILE A 59 -5.23 16.35 21.55
N ASN A 60 -4.79 17.57 21.88
CA ASN A 60 -4.23 18.49 20.89
C ASN A 60 -3.02 17.91 20.16
N GLN A 61 -2.09 17.30 20.89
CA GLN A 61 -0.91 16.70 20.29
C GLN A 61 -1.26 15.52 19.38
N CYS A 62 -2.18 14.65 19.81
CA CYS A 62 -2.68 13.55 19.00
C CYS A 62 -3.32 14.04 17.69
N LEU A 63 -4.10 15.11 17.74
CA LEU A 63 -4.74 15.68 16.55
C LEU A 63 -3.77 16.38 15.60
N LEU A 64 -2.70 17.01 16.11
CA LEU A 64 -1.63 17.53 15.27
C LEU A 64 -0.93 16.39 14.51
N THR A 65 -0.60 15.29 15.21
CA THR A 65 -0.06 14.09 14.57
C THR A 65 -1.03 13.54 13.50
N LEU A 66 -2.33 13.47 13.82
CA LEU A 66 -3.34 13.02 12.85
C LEU A 66 -3.39 13.93 11.62
N LYS A 67 -3.32 15.25 11.80
CA LYS A 67 -3.31 16.23 10.72
C LYS A 67 -2.16 16.00 9.75
N GLU A 68 -0.96 15.74 10.26
CA GLU A 68 0.23 15.42 9.46
C GLU A 68 0.07 14.14 8.63
N LYS A 69 -0.76 13.19 9.07
CA LYS A 69 -1.03 11.94 8.34
C LYS A 69 -2.13 12.04 7.30
N ILE A 70 -2.99 13.07 7.38
CA ILE A 70 -4.13 13.20 6.47
C ILE A 70 -3.69 13.45 5.04
N GLU A 71 -2.77 14.39 4.81
CA GLU A 71 -2.29 14.69 3.46
C GLU A 71 -1.72 13.46 2.73
N PRO A 72 -0.71 12.74 3.28
CA PRO A 72 -0.18 11.55 2.61
C PRO A 72 -1.23 10.44 2.47
N PHE A 73 -2.18 10.34 3.42
CA PHE A 73 -3.28 9.39 3.32
C PHE A 73 -4.23 9.73 2.15
N LEU A 74 -4.64 10.98 1.99
CA LEU A 74 -5.51 11.40 0.89
C LEU A 74 -4.81 11.20 -0.46
N ASN A 75 -3.54 11.58 -0.57
CA ASN A 75 -2.71 11.32 -1.76
C ASN A 75 -2.70 9.83 -2.12
N HIS A 76 -2.41 8.98 -1.12
CA HIS A 76 -2.38 7.53 -1.31
C HIS A 76 -3.73 6.99 -1.80
N ILE A 77 -4.85 7.40 -1.17
CA ILE A 77 -6.19 6.95 -1.54
C ILE A 77 -6.53 7.36 -2.97
N PHE A 78 -6.24 8.59 -3.36
CA PHE A 78 -6.51 9.06 -4.72
C PHE A 78 -5.70 8.28 -5.75
N ILE A 79 -4.37 8.20 -5.57
CA ILE A 79 -3.49 7.48 -6.48
C ILE A 79 -3.92 6.01 -6.62
N LYS A 80 -4.17 5.34 -5.48
CA LYS A 80 -4.64 3.95 -5.46
C LYS A 80 -5.92 3.77 -6.27
N ARG A 81 -6.90 4.67 -6.11
CA ARG A 81 -8.18 4.60 -6.83
C ARG A 81 -8.00 4.84 -8.34
N GLN A 82 -7.18 5.82 -8.72
CA GLN A 82 -6.88 6.09 -10.13
C GLN A 82 -6.16 4.92 -10.79
N GLN A 83 -5.17 4.34 -10.11
CA GLN A 83 -4.45 3.16 -10.57
C GLN A 83 -5.38 1.95 -10.71
N ALA A 84 -6.24 1.69 -9.72
CA ALA A 84 -7.21 0.61 -9.78
C ALA A 84 -8.19 0.81 -10.95
N ALA A 85 -8.76 2.00 -11.11
CA ALA A 85 -9.68 2.30 -12.21
C ALA A 85 -9.00 2.18 -13.59
N PHE A 86 -7.75 2.61 -13.71
CA PHE A 86 -6.96 2.42 -14.93
C PHE A 86 -6.70 0.93 -15.19
N PHE A 87 -6.28 0.18 -14.17
CA PHE A 87 -6.04 -1.26 -14.26
C PHE A 87 -7.30 -2.04 -14.68
N GLU A 88 -8.47 -1.73 -14.13
CA GLU A 88 -9.75 -2.33 -14.54
C GLU A 88 -10.03 -2.14 -16.04
N LYS A 89 -9.71 -0.95 -16.59
CA LYS A 89 -9.83 -0.70 -18.03
C LYS A 89 -8.80 -1.49 -18.83
N MET A 90 -7.57 -1.60 -18.34
CA MET A 90 -6.50 -2.32 -19.04
C MET A 90 -6.76 -3.83 -19.14
N LYS A 91 -7.59 -4.42 -18.27
CA LYS A 91 -7.97 -5.85 -18.36
C LYS A 91 -8.87 -6.19 -19.54
N ILE A 92 -9.59 -5.22 -20.12
CA ILE A 92 -10.55 -5.46 -21.22
C ILE A 92 -10.06 -5.00 -22.60
N ILE A 93 -8.91 -4.33 -22.66
CA ILE A 93 -8.25 -3.86 -23.87
C ILE A 93 -7.25 -4.86 -24.50
N PRO A 94 -6.82 -5.99 -23.87
CA PRO A 94 -5.81 -6.85 -24.46
C PRO A 94 -6.17 -7.34 -25.88
N ASN A 95 -5.17 -7.30 -26.75
CA ASN A 95 -5.23 -7.68 -28.15
C ASN A 95 -3.89 -8.32 -28.57
N ASP A 96 -3.69 -8.57 -29.86
CA ASP A 96 -2.48 -9.26 -30.34
C ASP A 96 -1.18 -8.47 -30.10
N GLU A 97 -1.26 -7.17 -29.80
CA GLU A 97 -0.13 -6.28 -29.53
C GLU A 97 0.00 -5.88 -28.05
N ILE A 98 -1.06 -6.04 -27.25
CA ILE A 98 -1.16 -5.55 -25.88
C ILE A 98 -1.64 -6.66 -24.96
N ILE A 99 -0.88 -6.91 -23.90
CA ILE A 99 -1.29 -7.76 -22.77
C ILE A 99 -1.35 -6.93 -21.48
N CYS A 100 -2.19 -7.36 -20.55
CA CYS A 100 -2.22 -6.82 -19.19
C CYS A 100 -1.68 -7.88 -18.23
N ILE A 101 -0.72 -7.51 -17.38
CA ILE A 101 -0.12 -8.41 -16.39
C ILE A 101 -0.34 -7.83 -15.00
N GLN A 102 -0.88 -8.64 -14.10
CA GLN A 102 -0.83 -8.39 -12.67
C GLN A 102 0.23 -9.29 -12.05
N VAL A 103 1.12 -8.70 -11.26
CA VAL A 103 2.19 -9.40 -10.55
C VAL A 103 1.93 -9.26 -9.06
N ASP A 104 2.01 -10.36 -8.31
CA ASP A 104 2.01 -10.33 -6.85
C ASP A 104 3.44 -10.21 -6.31
N PHE A 105 3.60 -9.98 -5.01
CA PHE A 105 4.93 -9.95 -4.38
C PHE A 105 5.68 -11.26 -4.61
N SER A 106 6.96 -11.15 -4.97
CA SER A 106 7.81 -12.31 -5.09
C SER A 106 8.27 -12.78 -3.72
N GLU A 107 8.33 -14.09 -3.56
CA GLU A 107 8.87 -14.74 -2.37
C GLU A 107 10.03 -15.66 -2.75
N ASN A 108 11.03 -15.72 -1.88
CA ASN A 108 12.16 -16.63 -2.01
C ASN A 108 11.80 -18.01 -1.44
N PHE A 109 11.89 -19.03 -2.30
CA PHE A 109 11.69 -20.43 -1.94
C PHE A 109 12.98 -21.21 -2.02
N ARG A 110 13.22 -22.09 -1.04
CA ARG A 110 14.29 -23.08 -1.10
C ARG A 110 13.83 -24.30 -1.89
N LEU A 111 14.69 -24.75 -2.80
CA LEU A 111 14.45 -25.96 -3.56
C LEU A 111 14.76 -27.19 -2.71
N CYS A 112 13.77 -28.05 -2.55
CA CYS A 112 13.92 -29.33 -1.88
C CYS A 112 13.92 -30.46 -2.91
N MET A 113 15.02 -31.22 -2.98
CA MET A 113 15.05 -32.47 -3.74
C MET A 113 14.33 -33.56 -2.95
N GLN A 114 13.38 -34.26 -3.59
CA GLN A 114 12.81 -35.48 -3.04
C GLN A 114 13.88 -36.59 -2.99
N ASN A 115 13.88 -37.38 -1.92
CA ASN A 115 14.86 -38.46 -1.68
C ASN A 115 16.33 -38.02 -1.62
N ALA A 116 16.57 -36.76 -1.22
CA ALA A 116 17.92 -36.25 -1.09
C ALA A 116 18.68 -36.91 0.08
N VAL A 117 19.98 -37.15 -0.11
CA VAL A 117 20.85 -37.62 0.97
C VAL A 117 21.10 -36.49 1.97
N GLN A 118 21.53 -36.82 3.19
CA GLN A 118 21.72 -35.85 4.28
C GLN A 118 22.60 -34.65 3.91
N ASN A 119 23.60 -34.83 3.03
CA ASN A 119 24.49 -33.75 2.58
C ASN A 119 23.74 -32.65 1.81
N SER A 120 22.68 -33.00 1.08
CA SER A 120 21.87 -32.07 0.29
C SER A 120 20.96 -31.17 1.15
N TYR A 121 20.83 -31.45 2.45
CA TYR A 121 20.05 -30.63 3.37
C TYR A 121 20.70 -29.26 3.62
N TYR A 122 22.03 -29.16 3.53
CA TYR A 122 22.79 -27.93 3.81
C TYR A 122 23.13 -27.12 2.55
N SER A 123 22.83 -27.63 1.35
CA SER A 123 23.23 -27.03 0.06
C SER A 123 22.03 -26.79 -0.87
N GLN A 124 20.91 -26.33 -0.31
CA GLN A 124 19.71 -26.05 -1.09
C GLN A 124 19.82 -24.69 -1.78
N ASP A 125 19.72 -24.70 -3.10
CA ASP A 125 19.53 -23.49 -3.89
C ASP A 125 18.19 -22.83 -3.54
N ALA A 126 18.14 -21.52 -3.69
CA ALA A 126 16.90 -20.76 -3.56
C ALA A 126 16.56 -20.09 -4.89
N VAL A 127 15.27 -19.87 -5.11
CA VAL A 127 14.72 -19.16 -6.27
C VAL A 127 13.64 -18.20 -5.80
N SER A 128 13.46 -17.09 -6.52
CA SER A 128 12.29 -16.25 -6.34
C SER A 128 11.17 -16.73 -7.26
N LEU A 129 9.96 -16.84 -6.70
CA LEU A 129 8.75 -17.13 -7.45
C LEU A 129 7.95 -15.85 -7.63
N PHE A 130 7.57 -15.55 -8.88
CA PHE A 130 6.69 -14.43 -9.23
C PHE A 130 5.38 -15.01 -9.74
N THR A 131 4.33 -14.92 -8.94
CA THR A 131 2.99 -15.30 -9.36
C THR A 131 2.37 -14.14 -10.14
N THR A 132 1.79 -14.47 -11.28
CA THR A 132 1.20 -13.48 -12.18
C THR A 132 -0.11 -13.98 -12.77
N TYR A 133 -0.97 -13.03 -13.12
CA TYR A 133 -2.14 -13.28 -13.94
C TYR A 133 -2.04 -12.42 -15.19
N VAL A 134 -2.21 -13.04 -16.35
CA VAL A 134 -2.06 -12.38 -17.65
C VAL A 134 -3.40 -12.40 -18.38
N TRP A 135 -3.89 -11.22 -18.76
CA TRP A 135 -5.01 -11.06 -19.69
C TRP A 135 -4.46 -10.81 -21.09
N TYR A 136 -4.97 -11.56 -22.08
CA TYR A 136 -4.53 -11.53 -23.48
C TYR A 136 -5.74 -11.49 -24.44
N ALA A 137 -5.45 -11.38 -25.74
CA ALA A 137 -6.45 -11.29 -26.79
C ALA A 137 -7.52 -12.40 -26.69
N GLY A 138 -8.78 -12.05 -26.93
CA GLY A 138 -9.90 -13.01 -26.91
C GLY A 138 -10.63 -13.12 -25.58
N GLY A 139 -10.33 -12.25 -24.61
CA GLY A 139 -11.12 -12.10 -23.37
C GLY A 139 -10.84 -13.17 -22.30
N GLY A 140 -9.79 -13.96 -22.48
CA GLY A 140 -9.31 -14.93 -21.49
C GLY A 140 -8.24 -14.36 -20.55
N GLY A 141 -7.83 -15.18 -19.59
CA GLY A 141 -6.66 -14.92 -18.78
C GLY A 141 -6.14 -16.18 -18.12
N GLU A 142 -4.84 -16.22 -17.90
CA GLU A 142 -4.13 -17.39 -17.38
C GLU A 142 -3.15 -17.00 -16.27
N SER A 143 -3.00 -17.91 -15.32
CA SER A 143 -2.05 -17.77 -14.21
C SER A 143 -0.69 -18.34 -14.62
N PHE A 144 0.37 -17.56 -14.40
CA PHE A 144 1.75 -17.99 -14.64
C PHE A 144 2.59 -17.84 -13.36
N VAL A 145 3.60 -18.69 -13.25
CA VAL A 145 4.66 -18.55 -12.24
C VAL A 145 5.98 -18.41 -12.97
N TYR A 146 6.65 -17.28 -12.79
CA TYR A 146 8.02 -17.08 -13.28
C TYR A 146 9.01 -17.40 -12.16
N ILE A 147 10.08 -18.11 -12.52
CA ILE A 147 11.11 -18.55 -11.59
C ILE A 147 12.39 -17.79 -11.93
N SER A 148 13.00 -17.16 -10.93
CA SER A 148 14.26 -16.44 -11.07
C SER A 148 15.29 -16.96 -10.07
N ASN A 149 16.56 -16.99 -10.49
CA ASN A 149 17.69 -17.23 -9.60
C ASN A 149 18.19 -15.95 -8.90
N ASN A 150 17.61 -14.78 -9.20
CA ASN A 150 17.87 -13.54 -8.48
C ASN A 150 17.01 -13.48 -7.22
N LEU A 151 17.65 -13.48 -6.05
CA LEU A 151 17.00 -13.46 -4.73
C LEU A 151 16.79 -12.06 -4.14
N ALA A 152 17.27 -11.02 -4.85
CA ALA A 152 17.09 -9.65 -4.42
C ALA A 152 15.63 -9.21 -4.62
N HIS A 153 15.05 -8.66 -3.57
CA HIS A 153 13.72 -8.04 -3.57
C HIS A 153 13.92 -6.55 -3.31
N ASP A 154 14.57 -5.88 -4.25
CA ASP A 154 14.87 -4.44 -4.19
C ASP A 154 13.80 -3.65 -4.95
#